data_AF-A0A9D6Y4X4-F1
#
_entry.id   AF-A0A9D6Y4X4-F1
#
_cell.length_a   1.000
_cell.length_b   1.000
_cell.length_c   1.000
_cell.angle_alpha   90.00
_cell.angle_beta   90.00
_cell.angle_gamma   90.00
#
_symmetry.space_group_name_H-M   'P 1'
#
loop_
_entity.id
_entity.type
_entity.pdbx_description
1 polymer ?
#
loop_
_entity_poly.entity_id
_entity_poly.type
_entity_poly.pdbx_seq_one_letter_code
_entity_poly.pdbx_strand_id
1 'polypeptide(L)'
;MQLSMRQSLQQHQQLHLQIAMPSLQWSLVQAFRSGQAGPPPFVPPTFEGETFEPRIRLERRRITDFESLSHVERMRRVDEANAVFRFAYTRGRDPKDGREKCYFKIPLLRDRNIMNDPEGIDRIKVRISRAEYERATAILAAVGEMERIARAIPYYGLSRAVTRHLQRNHGVQLGDIVLVSVDRGGRIPCLVLQRALGMASMETLKVDQGGGQLDEDRLREFVDRGTLRGKHALFVDSTVDSGRQIRVLERYLDEKPWREQLGHRSWSIVGSNECAENLPHHHNVNWGVDPDQTFEDNPDLMGIDYAHGTHTKVVERPSEASAAIRACLLAVPDGWIYDADDIERQIAEQRREWERRQRARRKAHRRTVVEGRAAHRQEVVTWRRERAEERERDAIERQLARITASRRWQQLVAAQSGTPEEALPESLPNGSSHVFHNVLIVGRGSRDLSDAAVQFVADHLGPHCSLFAGTPEGNPGAVLRAVLASNRVTTPEVRLYQPEHTRGSETFGGAPITFVGPEKADMRRQMIADSHVILALGGREGTLREVLMAIEAGKPTVLIEGYGPVPACVFALRRFQRKPNLRRCANLPEAVATVLALPEAA
;
A
#
# COMPACT_ATOMS: atom_id res chain seq x y z
N MET A 1 21.94 -42.02 18.34
CA MET A 1 21.50 -40.62 18.13
C MET A 1 21.79 -40.18 16.69
N GLN A 2 20.96 -40.56 15.69
CA GLN A 2 21.21 -40.21 14.27
C GLN A 2 19.94 -39.84 13.47
N LEU A 3 18.81 -39.59 14.14
CA LEU A 3 17.52 -39.29 13.47
C LEU A 3 17.20 -37.79 13.32
N SER A 4 17.86 -36.89 14.08
CA SER A 4 17.49 -35.46 14.09
C SER A 4 18.02 -34.63 12.92
N MET A 5 19.16 -34.98 12.31
CA MET A 5 19.74 -34.15 11.23
C MET A 5 19.00 -34.23 9.89
N ARG A 6 18.42 -35.39 9.51
CA ARG A 6 17.64 -35.50 8.27
C ARG A 6 16.31 -34.75 8.35
N GLN A 7 15.61 -34.81 9.48
CA GLN A 7 14.37 -34.06 9.69
C GLN A 7 14.61 -32.55 9.78
N SER A 8 15.71 -32.11 10.42
CA SER A 8 16.11 -30.69 10.43
C SER A 8 16.43 -30.16 9.03
N LEU A 9 17.07 -30.96 8.17
CA LEU A 9 17.33 -30.58 6.77
C LEU A 9 16.06 -30.51 5.90
N GLN A 10 15.08 -31.41 6.11
CA GLN A 10 13.78 -31.32 5.42
C GLN A 10 12.96 -30.10 5.90
N GLN A 11 12.91 -29.81 7.19
CA GLN A 11 12.25 -28.60 7.71
C GLN A 11 12.98 -27.30 7.28
N HIS A 12 14.28 -27.35 7.00
CA HIS A 12 15.00 -26.21 6.43
C HIS A 12 14.78 -26.00 4.92
N GLN A 13 14.16 -26.96 4.20
CA GLN A 13 13.90 -26.84 2.76
C GLN A 13 12.51 -26.29 2.41
N GLN A 14 11.55 -26.29 3.34
CA GLN A 14 10.26 -25.58 3.18
C GLN A 14 10.35 -24.11 3.62
N LEU A 15 11.29 -23.36 3.03
CA LEU A 15 11.11 -21.91 2.91
C LEU A 15 10.00 -21.69 1.87
N HIS A 16 8.76 -21.60 2.32
CA HIS A 16 7.65 -21.10 1.51
C HIS A 16 7.94 -19.63 1.13
N LEU A 17 8.65 -19.47 0.02
CA LEU A 17 8.89 -18.17 -0.59
C LEU A 17 7.53 -17.54 -0.89
N GLN A 18 7.29 -16.32 -0.43
CA GLN A 18 6.06 -15.61 -0.80
C GLN A 18 6.11 -15.30 -2.30
N ILE A 19 5.23 -15.96 -3.06
CA ILE A 19 5.04 -15.74 -4.49
C ILE A 19 3.79 -14.88 -4.64
N ALA A 20 4.00 -13.57 -4.81
CA ALA A 20 2.92 -12.68 -5.19
C ALA A 20 2.65 -12.82 -6.70
N MET A 21 1.41 -13.15 -7.06
CA MET A 21 0.92 -12.96 -8.42
C MET A 21 0.56 -11.49 -8.61
N PRO A 22 1.04 -10.81 -9.68
CA PRO A 22 0.58 -9.46 -9.97
C PRO A 22 -0.91 -9.45 -10.29
N SER A 23 -1.64 -8.44 -9.81
CA SER A 23 -3.03 -8.20 -10.20
C SER A 23 -3.08 -7.73 -11.65
N LEU A 24 -3.39 -8.65 -12.56
CA LEU A 24 -3.48 -8.38 -14.00
C LEU A 24 -4.95 -8.27 -14.40
N GLN A 25 -5.37 -7.08 -14.84
CA GLN A 25 -6.69 -6.86 -15.45
C GLN A 25 -6.66 -7.31 -16.91
N TRP A 26 -7.06 -8.56 -17.16
CA TRP A 26 -7.22 -9.12 -18.49
C TRP A 26 -8.59 -8.75 -19.07
N SER A 27 -8.86 -7.46 -19.25
CA SER A 27 -10.08 -6.93 -19.89
C SER A 27 -9.70 -6.07 -21.08
N LEU A 28 -10.24 -6.36 -22.27
CA LEU A 28 -9.97 -5.57 -23.47
C LEU A 28 -10.58 -4.18 -23.40
N VAL A 29 -11.75 -4.03 -22.77
CA VAL A 29 -12.42 -2.74 -22.57
C VAL A 29 -11.63 -1.86 -21.60
N GLN A 30 -11.17 -2.42 -20.49
CA GLN A 30 -10.32 -1.71 -19.54
C GLN A 30 -8.96 -1.36 -20.15
N ALA A 31 -8.33 -2.27 -20.89
CA ALA A 31 -7.05 -2.03 -21.56
C ALA A 31 -7.12 -0.96 -22.67
N PHE A 32 -8.25 -0.84 -23.36
CA PHE A 32 -8.47 0.28 -24.29
C PHE A 32 -8.61 1.61 -23.54
N ARG A 33 -9.43 1.64 -22.47
CA ARG A 33 -9.63 2.83 -21.65
C ARG A 33 -8.36 3.27 -20.91
N SER A 34 -7.54 2.34 -20.41
CA SER A 34 -6.24 2.63 -19.78
C SER A 34 -5.26 3.21 -20.80
N GLY A 35 -5.25 2.70 -22.04
CA GLY A 35 -4.46 3.25 -23.15
C GLY A 35 -4.84 4.67 -23.58
N GLN A 36 -6.10 5.09 -23.35
CA GLN A 36 -6.54 6.48 -23.54
C GLN A 36 -6.23 7.37 -22.33
N ALA A 37 -6.12 6.81 -21.12
CA ALA A 37 -5.89 7.52 -19.87
C ALA A 37 -4.41 7.95 -19.63
N GLY A 38 -3.68 8.25 -20.70
CA GLY A 38 -2.26 8.60 -20.64
C GLY A 38 -1.34 7.44 -20.21
N PRO A 39 -0.06 7.71 -19.91
CA PRO A 39 0.78 6.69 -19.28
C PRO A 39 0.21 6.34 -17.89
N PRO A 40 0.37 5.07 -17.44
CA PRO A 40 -0.11 4.67 -16.11
C PRO A 40 0.47 5.60 -15.04
N PRO A 41 -0.30 5.90 -13.97
CA PRO A 41 0.10 6.87 -12.97
C PRO A 41 1.48 6.52 -12.42
N PHE A 42 2.35 7.52 -12.36
CA PHE A 42 3.67 7.39 -11.74
C PHE A 42 3.50 6.96 -10.29
N VAL A 43 3.71 5.67 -10.03
CA VAL A 43 3.91 5.17 -8.67
C VAL A 43 5.31 5.62 -8.26
N PRO A 44 5.45 6.59 -7.33
CA PRO A 44 6.77 6.98 -6.87
C PRO A 44 7.43 5.77 -6.19
N PRO A 45 8.72 5.51 -6.44
CA PRO A 45 9.44 4.46 -5.72
C PRO A 45 9.48 4.83 -4.23
N THR A 46 8.66 4.14 -3.43
CA THR A 46 8.78 4.17 -1.97
C THR A 46 10.15 3.62 -1.57
N PHE A 47 10.67 4.06 -0.42
CA PHE A 47 12.10 4.01 -0.10
C PHE A 47 12.62 2.61 0.33
N GLU A 48 12.11 1.55 -0.27
CA GLU A 48 12.57 0.17 -0.10
C GLU A 48 13.35 -0.30 -1.34
N GLY A 49 14.59 0.18 -1.44
CA GLY A 49 15.60 -0.32 -2.39
C GLY A 49 15.13 -0.41 -3.85
N GLU A 50 15.01 0.75 -4.53
CA GLU A 50 14.71 0.89 -5.97
C GLU A 50 15.10 -0.36 -6.77
N THR A 51 14.12 -1.16 -7.19
CA THR A 51 14.43 -2.33 -8.01
C THR A 51 14.88 -1.86 -9.39
N PHE A 52 15.88 -2.52 -9.97
CA PHE A 52 16.22 -2.31 -11.38
C PHE A 52 15.10 -2.85 -12.27
N GLU A 53 14.38 -1.95 -12.94
CA GLU A 53 13.33 -2.25 -13.91
C GLU A 53 13.71 -1.62 -15.25
N PRO A 54 14.19 -2.42 -16.23
CA PRO A 54 14.65 -1.90 -17.51
C PRO A 54 13.48 -1.39 -18.37
N ARG A 55 13.68 -0.24 -19.01
CA ARG A 55 12.73 0.37 -19.95
C ARG A 55 13.28 0.25 -21.37
N ILE A 56 12.98 -0.85 -22.03
CA ILE A 56 13.44 -1.10 -23.40
C ILE A 56 12.52 -0.45 -24.44
N ARG A 57 13.06 -0.22 -25.64
CA ARG A 57 12.26 0.08 -26.83
C ARG A 57 12.17 -1.17 -27.68
N LEU A 58 10.94 -1.49 -28.10
CA LEU A 58 10.65 -2.58 -29.01
C LEU A 58 10.14 -2.01 -30.33
N GLU A 59 10.73 -2.44 -31.43
CA GLU A 59 10.24 -2.12 -32.77
C GLU A 59 9.33 -3.26 -33.25
N ARG A 60 8.27 -2.95 -33.99
CA ARG A 60 7.45 -3.99 -34.63
C ARG A 60 8.10 -4.38 -35.95
N ARG A 61 8.38 -5.67 -36.11
CA ARG A 61 8.81 -6.26 -37.39
C ARG A 61 7.82 -7.32 -37.86
N ARG A 62 7.78 -7.57 -39.16
CA ARG A 62 7.09 -8.72 -39.73
C ARG A 62 8.01 -9.94 -39.66
N ILE A 63 7.46 -11.12 -39.43
CA ILE A 63 8.20 -12.38 -39.57
C ILE A 63 8.74 -12.49 -41.01
N THR A 64 10.01 -12.86 -41.16
CA THR A 64 10.65 -13.05 -42.47
C THR A 64 9.91 -14.13 -43.27
N ASP A 65 9.72 -13.88 -44.57
CA ASP A 65 9.07 -14.79 -45.55
C ASP A 65 7.64 -15.25 -45.18
N PHE A 66 6.96 -14.55 -44.26
CA PHE A 66 5.68 -14.95 -43.68
C PHE A 66 4.61 -15.32 -44.71
N GLU A 67 4.56 -14.60 -45.83
CA GLU A 67 3.55 -14.85 -46.87
C GLU A 67 3.81 -16.13 -47.70
N SER A 68 5.05 -16.63 -47.76
CA SER A 68 5.33 -17.93 -48.41
C SER A 68 5.07 -19.14 -47.50
N LEU A 69 4.89 -18.93 -46.20
CA LEU A 69 4.62 -20.00 -45.25
C LEU A 69 3.16 -20.48 -45.37
N SER A 70 2.93 -21.78 -45.16
CA SER A 70 1.58 -22.33 -45.02
C SER A 70 0.89 -21.74 -43.79
N HIS A 71 -0.45 -21.67 -43.79
CA HIS A 71 -1.20 -21.08 -42.67
C HIS A 71 -0.84 -21.68 -41.30
N VAL A 72 -0.65 -23.00 -41.24
CA VAL A 72 -0.25 -23.70 -40.01
C VAL A 72 1.14 -23.27 -39.54
N GLU A 73 2.10 -23.11 -40.45
CA GLU A 73 3.46 -22.66 -40.14
C GLU A 73 3.47 -21.16 -39.76
N ARG A 74 2.67 -20.31 -40.44
CA ARG A 74 2.45 -18.91 -40.07
C ARG A 74 2.00 -18.80 -38.61
N MET A 75 0.93 -19.50 -38.24
CA MET A 75 0.43 -19.51 -36.86
C MET A 75 1.49 -20.04 -35.89
N ARG A 76 2.25 -21.09 -36.26
CA ARG A 76 3.32 -21.62 -35.41
C ARG A 76 4.41 -20.57 -35.12
N ARG A 77 4.86 -19.83 -36.13
CA ARG A 77 5.86 -18.76 -35.95
C ARG A 77 5.34 -17.58 -35.13
N VAL A 78 4.07 -17.21 -35.30
CA VAL A 78 3.40 -16.21 -34.45
C VAL A 78 3.37 -16.70 -33.00
N ASP A 79 3.02 -17.96 -32.75
CA ASP A 79 2.97 -18.56 -31.42
C ASP A 79 4.34 -18.60 -30.74
N GLU A 80 5.37 -19.03 -31.48
CA GLU A 80 6.76 -19.10 -31.00
C GLU A 80 7.30 -17.72 -30.63
N ALA A 81 7.08 -16.71 -31.47
CA ALA A 81 7.56 -15.34 -31.24
C ALA A 81 6.83 -14.63 -30.08
N ASN A 82 5.56 -14.97 -29.82
CA ASN A 82 4.75 -14.35 -28.76
C ASN A 82 4.69 -15.18 -27.46
N ALA A 83 5.47 -16.27 -27.35
CA ALA A 83 5.43 -17.16 -26.18
C ALA A 83 5.64 -16.45 -24.83
N VAL A 84 6.41 -15.35 -24.79
CA VAL A 84 6.66 -14.54 -23.59
C VAL A 84 5.38 -13.93 -22.99
N PHE A 85 4.35 -13.65 -23.78
CA PHE A 85 3.10 -13.04 -23.31
C PHE A 85 2.17 -14.02 -22.58
N ARG A 86 2.52 -15.31 -22.53
CA ARG A 86 1.69 -16.41 -21.99
C ARG A 86 1.93 -16.72 -20.51
N PHE A 87 2.81 -15.96 -19.87
CA PHE A 87 3.25 -16.22 -18.49
C PHE A 87 3.21 -14.94 -17.64
N ALA A 88 2.81 -15.08 -16.39
CA ALA A 88 3.14 -14.14 -15.33
C ALA A 88 4.57 -14.41 -14.85
N TYR A 89 5.36 -13.34 -14.69
CA TYR A 89 6.75 -13.42 -14.23
C TYR A 89 6.84 -12.84 -12.82
N THR A 90 7.35 -13.63 -11.86
CA THR A 90 7.36 -13.27 -10.44
C THR A 90 8.68 -13.66 -9.75
N ARG A 91 8.89 -13.13 -8.54
CA ARG A 91 10.12 -13.27 -7.74
C ARG A 91 9.79 -13.93 -6.41
N GLY A 92 10.47 -15.01 -6.08
CA GLY A 92 10.39 -15.62 -4.75
C GLY A 92 11.30 -14.87 -3.78
N ARG A 93 10.69 -14.24 -2.77
CA ARG A 93 11.40 -13.56 -1.67
C ARG A 93 11.50 -14.46 -0.45
N ASP A 94 12.64 -14.42 0.24
CA ASP A 94 12.79 -15.10 1.53
C ASP A 94 11.91 -14.40 2.59
N PRO A 95 11.01 -15.11 3.28
CA PRO A 95 10.14 -14.51 4.30
C PRO A 95 10.88 -13.97 5.53
N LYS A 96 12.17 -14.31 5.74
CA LYS A 96 12.96 -13.87 6.91
C LYS A 96 13.74 -12.57 6.69
N ASP A 97 14.21 -12.31 5.47
CA ASP A 97 15.02 -11.12 5.15
C ASP A 97 14.54 -10.31 3.93
N GLY A 98 13.42 -10.72 3.32
CA GLY A 98 12.78 -10.05 2.19
C GLY A 98 13.54 -10.15 0.86
N ARG A 99 14.71 -10.80 0.83
CA ARG A 99 15.58 -10.78 -0.35
C ARG A 99 15.09 -11.71 -1.45
N GLU A 100 15.26 -11.26 -2.69
CA GLU A 100 15.03 -12.07 -3.88
C GLU A 100 16.01 -13.26 -3.92
N LYS A 101 15.48 -14.49 -3.94
CA LYS A 101 16.28 -15.73 -4.07
C LYS A 101 16.04 -16.47 -5.37
N CYS A 102 14.82 -16.45 -5.89
CA CYS A 102 14.40 -17.20 -7.07
C CYS A 102 13.52 -16.36 -7.97
N TYR A 103 13.49 -16.71 -9.26
CA TYR A 103 12.61 -16.13 -10.26
C TYR A 103 11.77 -17.25 -10.87
N PHE A 104 10.51 -16.96 -11.18
CA PHE A 104 9.55 -17.92 -11.71
C PHE A 104 8.78 -17.33 -12.89
N LYS A 105 8.44 -18.18 -13.86
CA LYS A 105 7.34 -17.95 -14.79
C LYS A 105 6.20 -18.90 -14.44
N ILE A 106 4.99 -18.39 -14.45
CA ILE A 106 3.76 -19.13 -14.13
C ILE A 106 2.85 -18.96 -15.35
N PRO A 107 2.36 -20.04 -15.98
CA PRO A 107 1.40 -19.92 -17.08
C PRO A 107 0.20 -19.06 -16.65
N LEU A 108 -0.24 -18.14 -17.51
CA LEU A 108 -1.43 -17.32 -17.23
C LEU A 108 -2.71 -18.16 -17.18
N LEU A 109 -2.66 -19.33 -17.79
CA LEU A 109 -3.73 -20.30 -17.83
C LEU A 109 -3.93 -20.96 -16.47
N ARG A 110 -5.04 -20.57 -15.86
CA ARG A 110 -5.62 -21.18 -14.68
C ARG A 110 -6.26 -22.50 -15.10
N ASP A 111 -5.76 -23.61 -14.57
CA ASP A 111 -6.73 -24.60 -14.08
C ASP A 111 -7.36 -23.94 -12.85
N ARG A 112 -8.67 -23.64 -12.88
CA ARG A 112 -9.35 -22.95 -11.76
C ARG A 112 -9.21 -23.77 -10.47
N ASN A 113 -9.05 -25.09 -10.56
CA ASN A 113 -8.79 -25.97 -9.41
C ASN A 113 -7.41 -25.73 -8.79
N ILE A 114 -6.39 -25.37 -9.58
CA ILE A 114 -5.02 -25.10 -9.10
C ILE A 114 -4.93 -23.79 -8.29
N MET A 115 -5.86 -22.84 -8.47
CA MET A 115 -5.94 -21.67 -7.59
C MET A 115 -6.65 -21.94 -6.26
N ASN A 116 -7.45 -23.02 -6.20
CA ASN A 116 -8.17 -23.48 -5.01
C ASN A 116 -7.39 -24.55 -4.22
N ASP A 117 -6.36 -25.15 -4.82
CA ASP A 117 -5.40 -26.06 -4.22
C ASP A 117 -4.33 -25.28 -3.41
N PRO A 118 -4.15 -25.53 -2.10
CA PRO A 118 -3.09 -24.91 -1.29
C PRO A 118 -1.67 -25.10 -1.84
N GLU A 119 -1.41 -26.15 -2.62
CA GLU A 119 -0.10 -26.40 -3.27
C GLU A 119 -0.07 -25.99 -4.75
N GLY A 120 -1.17 -25.48 -5.31
CA GLY A 120 -1.36 -25.44 -6.75
C GLY A 120 -0.38 -24.54 -7.52
N ILE A 121 -0.09 -23.33 -7.04
CA ILE A 121 0.92 -22.45 -7.67
C ILE A 121 2.29 -23.15 -7.72
N ASP A 122 2.61 -23.97 -6.71
CA ASP A 122 3.87 -24.69 -6.62
C ASP A 122 3.98 -25.84 -7.65
N ARG A 123 2.84 -26.35 -8.14
CA ARG A 123 2.74 -27.37 -9.20
C ARG A 123 2.96 -26.81 -10.61
N ILE A 124 2.62 -25.53 -10.85
CA ILE A 124 2.68 -24.90 -12.18
C ILE A 124 3.82 -23.89 -12.36
N LYS A 125 4.47 -23.43 -11.29
CA LYS A 125 5.60 -22.49 -11.39
C LYS A 125 6.82 -23.16 -12.01
N VAL A 126 7.39 -22.54 -13.04
CA VAL A 126 8.66 -22.95 -13.64
C VAL A 126 9.74 -21.98 -13.15
N ARG A 127 10.78 -22.51 -12.49
CA ARG A 127 11.94 -21.70 -12.09
C ARG A 127 12.70 -21.24 -13.33
N ILE A 128 13.05 -19.97 -13.38
CA ILE A 128 13.77 -19.34 -14.49
C ILE A 128 15.02 -18.62 -14.02
N SER A 129 15.88 -18.24 -14.98
CA SER A 129 17.04 -17.39 -14.69
C SER A 129 16.61 -15.95 -14.42
N ARG A 130 17.47 -15.19 -13.72
CA ARG A 130 17.30 -13.75 -13.55
C ARG A 130 17.26 -13.01 -14.90
N ALA A 131 18.11 -13.41 -15.84
CA ALA A 131 18.19 -12.80 -17.17
C ALA A 131 16.89 -13.02 -17.98
N GLU A 132 16.31 -14.23 -17.91
CA GLU A 132 15.02 -14.53 -18.53
C GLU A 132 13.89 -13.70 -17.90
N TYR A 133 13.86 -13.61 -16.56
CA TYR A 133 12.89 -12.77 -15.84
C TYR A 133 12.99 -11.30 -16.26
N GLU A 134 14.20 -10.74 -16.30
CA GLU A 134 14.44 -9.34 -16.65
C GLU A 134 14.13 -9.07 -18.13
N ARG A 135 14.50 -9.97 -19.04
CA ARG A 135 14.14 -9.89 -20.47
C ARG A 135 12.62 -9.91 -20.66
N ALA A 136 11.94 -10.86 -20.03
CA ALA A 136 10.49 -11.01 -20.18
C ALA A 136 9.71 -9.83 -19.57
N THR A 137 10.09 -9.38 -18.37
CA THR A 137 9.44 -8.22 -17.72
C THR A 137 9.72 -6.92 -18.46
N ALA A 138 10.91 -6.75 -19.06
CA ALA A 138 11.19 -5.64 -19.97
C ALA A 138 10.27 -5.64 -21.20
N ILE A 139 10.10 -6.80 -21.84
CA ILE A 139 9.20 -6.96 -23.00
C ILE A 139 7.77 -6.61 -22.61
N LEU A 140 7.26 -7.21 -21.52
CA LEU A 140 5.90 -6.94 -21.05
C LEU A 140 5.71 -5.44 -20.76
N ALA A 141 6.62 -4.81 -20.01
CA ALA A 141 6.53 -3.39 -19.66
C ALA A 141 6.54 -2.45 -20.87
N ALA A 142 7.24 -2.81 -21.95
CA ALA A 142 7.33 -2.01 -23.18
C ALA A 142 6.11 -2.15 -24.12
N VAL A 143 5.22 -3.12 -23.88
CA VAL A 143 4.04 -3.39 -24.72
C VAL A 143 2.76 -2.94 -24.01
N GLY A 144 1.83 -2.33 -24.75
CA GLY A 144 0.52 -1.91 -24.23
C GLY A 144 -0.37 -3.10 -23.83
N GLU A 145 -1.23 -2.90 -22.82
CA GLU A 145 -2.02 -3.99 -22.21
C GLU A 145 -2.87 -4.76 -23.22
N MET A 146 -3.57 -4.04 -24.11
CA MET A 146 -4.38 -4.62 -25.19
C MET A 146 -3.56 -5.52 -26.14
N GLU A 147 -2.29 -5.18 -26.40
CA GLU A 147 -1.39 -6.02 -27.19
C GLU A 147 -0.84 -7.21 -26.41
N ARG A 148 -0.61 -7.07 -25.09
CA ARG A 148 -0.25 -8.23 -24.25
C ARG A 148 -1.38 -9.26 -24.26
N ILE A 149 -2.64 -8.81 -24.16
CA ILE A 149 -3.84 -9.65 -24.28
C ILE A 149 -3.85 -10.36 -25.64
N ALA A 150 -3.78 -9.62 -26.75
CA ALA A 150 -3.80 -10.21 -28.09
C ALA A 150 -2.65 -11.22 -28.33
N ARG A 151 -1.46 -10.96 -27.79
CA ARG A 151 -0.26 -11.81 -27.97
C ARG A 151 -0.22 -13.02 -27.02
N ALA A 152 -0.95 -13.00 -25.91
CA ALA A 152 -1.10 -14.15 -25.03
C ALA A 152 -1.90 -15.29 -25.69
N ILE A 153 -2.78 -14.98 -26.64
CA ILE A 153 -3.62 -15.95 -27.35
C ILE A 153 -2.73 -16.95 -28.14
N PRO A 154 -2.96 -18.28 -28.00
CA PRO A 154 -2.21 -19.30 -28.71
C PRO A 154 -2.92 -19.69 -30.00
N TYR A 155 -2.84 -18.86 -31.04
CA TYR A 155 -3.49 -19.11 -32.34
C TYR A 155 -3.14 -20.48 -32.92
N TYR A 156 -1.86 -20.90 -32.90
CA TYR A 156 -1.49 -22.26 -33.32
C TYR A 156 -2.01 -23.33 -32.34
N GLY A 157 -1.97 -23.05 -31.04
CA GLY A 157 -2.54 -23.92 -30.00
C GLY A 157 -4.03 -24.22 -30.21
N LEU A 158 -4.84 -23.17 -30.42
CA LEU A 158 -6.26 -23.22 -30.75
C LEU A 158 -6.51 -24.00 -32.04
N SER A 159 -5.85 -23.59 -33.13
CA SER A 159 -5.95 -24.22 -34.46
C SER A 159 -5.70 -25.74 -34.39
N ARG A 160 -4.65 -26.13 -33.68
CA ARG A 160 -4.24 -27.52 -33.47
C ARG A 160 -5.20 -28.29 -32.56
N ALA A 161 -5.77 -27.66 -31.53
CA ALA A 161 -6.73 -28.30 -30.62
C ALA A 161 -8.05 -28.60 -31.37
N VAL A 162 -8.64 -27.57 -31.97
CA VAL A 162 -9.91 -27.66 -32.70
C VAL A 162 -9.83 -28.61 -33.89
N THR A 163 -8.78 -28.52 -34.72
CA THR A 163 -8.60 -29.43 -35.87
C THR A 163 -8.51 -30.90 -35.42
N ARG A 164 -7.80 -31.18 -34.30
CA ARG A 164 -7.73 -32.55 -33.75
C ARG A 164 -9.08 -33.02 -33.20
N HIS A 165 -9.84 -32.15 -32.54
CA HIS A 165 -11.17 -32.48 -32.04
C HIS A 165 -12.12 -32.84 -33.19
N LEU A 166 -12.20 -31.99 -34.21
CA LEU A 166 -13.03 -32.20 -35.42
C LEU A 166 -12.68 -33.51 -36.14
N GLN A 167 -11.40 -33.77 -36.35
CA GLN A 167 -10.93 -34.99 -37.01
C GLN A 167 -11.26 -36.26 -36.19
N ARG A 168 -11.02 -36.24 -34.87
CA ARG A 168 -11.16 -37.42 -34.00
C ARG A 168 -12.62 -37.77 -33.68
N ASN A 169 -13.46 -36.77 -33.44
CA ASN A 169 -14.81 -36.98 -32.92
C ASN A 169 -15.90 -36.90 -34.00
N HIS A 170 -15.63 -36.22 -35.12
CA HIS A 170 -16.64 -35.95 -36.16
C HIS A 170 -16.20 -36.33 -37.58
N GLY A 171 -14.93 -36.67 -37.79
CA GLY A 171 -14.41 -37.07 -39.11
C GLY A 171 -14.60 -35.99 -40.18
N VAL A 172 -14.40 -34.72 -39.80
CA VAL A 172 -14.51 -33.54 -40.69
C VAL A 172 -13.20 -32.77 -40.77
N GLN A 173 -13.01 -32.12 -41.93
CA GLN A 173 -11.88 -31.25 -42.22
C GLN A 173 -12.33 -29.77 -42.20
N LEU A 174 -11.39 -28.83 -42.23
CA LEU A 174 -11.69 -27.39 -42.17
C LEU A 174 -12.48 -26.86 -43.39
N GLY A 175 -12.46 -27.57 -44.53
CA GLY A 175 -13.32 -27.27 -45.68
C GLY A 175 -14.79 -27.68 -45.48
N ASP A 176 -15.10 -28.47 -44.44
CA ASP A 176 -16.42 -29.01 -44.14
C ASP A 176 -17.07 -28.44 -42.89
N ILE A 177 -16.48 -27.40 -42.29
CA ILE A 177 -17.06 -26.70 -41.15
C ILE A 177 -17.64 -25.34 -41.55
N VAL A 178 -18.69 -24.93 -40.84
CA VAL A 178 -19.12 -23.53 -40.77
C VAL A 178 -18.88 -23.08 -39.34
N LEU A 179 -18.08 -22.02 -39.18
CA LEU A 179 -17.82 -21.42 -37.88
C LEU A 179 -18.99 -20.49 -37.53
N VAL A 180 -19.60 -20.65 -36.37
CA VAL A 180 -20.77 -19.85 -35.94
C VAL A 180 -20.49 -19.22 -34.59
N SER A 181 -20.45 -17.88 -34.50
CA SER A 181 -20.34 -17.24 -33.19
C SER A 181 -21.64 -17.38 -32.42
N VAL A 182 -21.58 -17.89 -31.18
CA VAL A 182 -22.72 -17.86 -30.27
C VAL A 182 -22.73 -16.55 -29.50
N ASP A 183 -23.88 -15.87 -29.52
CA ASP A 183 -24.08 -14.62 -28.78
C ASP A 183 -23.23 -13.43 -29.27
N ARG A 184 -23.45 -12.24 -28.69
CA ARG A 184 -22.56 -11.07 -28.81
C ARG A 184 -21.17 -11.42 -28.27
N GLY A 185 -21.12 -12.02 -27.08
CA GLY A 185 -19.89 -12.44 -26.39
C GLY A 185 -18.96 -13.30 -27.23
N GLY A 186 -19.51 -14.30 -27.93
CA GLY A 186 -18.73 -15.21 -28.79
C GLY A 186 -18.21 -14.60 -30.08
N ARG A 187 -18.59 -13.37 -30.48
CA ARG A 187 -18.19 -12.79 -31.77
C ARG A 187 -16.68 -12.52 -31.87
N ILE A 188 -16.03 -12.02 -30.83
CA ILE A 188 -14.56 -11.84 -30.80
C ILE A 188 -13.81 -13.19 -30.73
N PRO A 189 -14.15 -14.13 -29.81
CA PRO A 189 -13.61 -15.50 -29.81
C PRO A 189 -13.73 -16.21 -31.17
N CYS A 190 -14.88 -16.06 -31.84
CA CYS A 190 -15.11 -16.62 -33.17
C CYS A 190 -14.17 -16.01 -34.22
N LEU A 191 -13.95 -14.69 -34.21
CA LEU A 191 -12.97 -14.04 -35.11
C LEU A 191 -11.53 -14.48 -34.85
N VAL A 192 -11.15 -14.63 -33.58
CA VAL A 192 -9.84 -15.16 -33.17
C VAL A 192 -9.67 -16.58 -33.71
N LEU A 193 -10.68 -17.43 -33.55
CA LEU A 193 -10.63 -18.80 -34.03
C LEU A 193 -10.70 -18.89 -35.57
N GLN A 194 -11.47 -18.03 -36.24
CA GLN A 194 -11.51 -17.90 -37.70
C GLN A 194 -10.09 -17.66 -38.25
N ARG A 195 -9.36 -16.71 -37.65
CA ARG A 195 -7.97 -16.41 -38.02
C ARG A 195 -7.02 -17.56 -37.67
N ALA A 196 -7.17 -18.18 -36.50
CA ALA A 196 -6.37 -19.35 -36.12
C ALA A 196 -6.55 -20.54 -37.09
N LEU A 197 -7.76 -20.78 -37.59
CA LEU A 197 -8.08 -21.85 -38.54
C LEU A 197 -7.81 -21.48 -40.01
N GLY A 198 -7.68 -20.19 -40.33
CA GLY A 198 -7.47 -19.72 -41.71
C GLY A 198 -8.75 -19.75 -42.55
N MET A 199 -9.92 -19.58 -41.92
CA MET A 199 -11.22 -19.64 -42.57
C MET A 199 -11.59 -18.31 -43.24
N ALA A 200 -12.12 -18.37 -44.47
CA ALA A 200 -12.51 -17.19 -45.25
C ALA A 200 -13.69 -16.42 -44.63
N SER A 201 -14.64 -17.12 -43.99
CA SER A 201 -15.83 -16.55 -43.39
C SER A 201 -16.16 -17.20 -42.04
N MET A 202 -17.02 -16.53 -41.29
CA MET A 202 -17.76 -17.05 -40.15
C MET A 202 -19.20 -16.56 -40.26
N GLU A 203 -20.10 -17.28 -39.61
CA GLU A 203 -21.50 -16.91 -39.42
C GLU A 203 -21.75 -16.50 -37.96
N THR A 204 -22.93 -15.93 -37.69
CA THR A 204 -23.33 -15.51 -36.35
C THR A 204 -24.72 -16.03 -36.04
N LEU A 205 -24.94 -16.59 -34.84
CA LEU A 205 -26.25 -17.03 -34.36
C LEU A 205 -26.37 -16.72 -32.87
N LYS A 206 -27.37 -15.92 -32.48
CA LYS A 206 -27.64 -15.63 -31.08
C LYS A 206 -28.51 -16.71 -30.45
N VAL A 207 -28.09 -17.13 -29.25
CA VAL A 207 -28.84 -18.01 -28.35
C VAL A 207 -29.33 -17.16 -27.17
N ASP A 208 -30.64 -17.14 -26.91
CA ASP A 208 -31.19 -16.61 -25.67
C ASP A 208 -31.24 -17.72 -24.60
N GLN A 209 -30.39 -17.58 -23.58
CA GLN A 209 -30.31 -18.49 -22.43
C GLN A 209 -31.49 -18.35 -21.45
N GLY A 210 -32.22 -17.22 -21.48
CA GLY A 210 -33.34 -16.93 -20.58
C GLY A 210 -34.68 -17.41 -21.13
N GLY A 211 -35.01 -17.05 -22.38
CA GLY A 211 -36.18 -17.56 -23.11
C GLY A 211 -35.99 -18.93 -23.74
N GLY A 212 -34.75 -19.41 -23.90
CA GLY A 212 -34.45 -20.72 -24.48
C GLY A 212 -34.74 -20.78 -25.99
N GLN A 213 -34.43 -19.70 -26.72
CA GLN A 213 -34.76 -19.51 -28.13
C GLN A 213 -33.52 -19.13 -28.95
N LEU A 214 -33.59 -19.36 -30.27
CA LEU A 214 -32.60 -18.87 -31.25
C LEU A 214 -33.16 -17.69 -32.04
N ASP A 215 -32.28 -16.96 -32.72
CA ASP A 215 -32.70 -16.03 -33.79
C ASP A 215 -33.25 -16.83 -34.98
N GLU A 216 -34.58 -17.04 -35.00
CA GLU A 216 -35.25 -17.81 -36.04
C GLU A 216 -35.21 -17.13 -37.42
N ASP A 217 -35.13 -15.80 -37.49
CA ASP A 217 -34.92 -15.11 -38.77
C ASP A 217 -33.57 -15.51 -39.36
N ARG A 218 -32.53 -15.56 -38.52
CA ARG A 218 -31.18 -16.00 -38.92
C ARG A 218 -31.12 -17.50 -39.25
N LEU A 219 -31.90 -18.35 -38.57
CA LEU A 219 -32.04 -19.76 -38.94
C LEU A 219 -32.71 -19.93 -40.31
N ARG A 220 -33.78 -19.18 -40.60
CA ARG A 220 -34.43 -19.19 -41.93
C ARG A 220 -33.43 -18.75 -43.01
N GLU A 221 -32.65 -17.71 -42.76
CA GLU A 221 -31.57 -17.27 -43.66
C GLU A 221 -30.52 -18.38 -43.92
N PHE A 222 -30.19 -19.21 -42.91
CA PHE A 222 -29.31 -20.38 -43.09
C PHE A 222 -29.97 -21.51 -43.90
N VAL A 223 -31.28 -21.73 -43.77
CA VAL A 223 -32.04 -22.69 -44.59
C VAL A 223 -32.07 -22.23 -46.05
N ASP A 224 -32.45 -20.98 -46.30
CA ASP A 224 -32.61 -20.40 -47.64
C ASP A 224 -31.29 -20.37 -48.42
N ARG A 225 -30.18 -20.05 -47.76
CA ARG A 225 -28.84 -20.08 -48.36
C ARG A 225 -28.19 -21.45 -48.37
N GLY A 226 -28.78 -22.44 -47.68
CA GLY A 226 -28.16 -23.74 -47.45
C GLY A 226 -26.84 -23.67 -46.66
N THR A 227 -26.64 -22.63 -45.84
CA THR A 227 -25.36 -22.29 -45.18
C THR A 227 -24.76 -23.47 -44.44
N LEU A 228 -25.55 -24.22 -43.68
CA LEU A 228 -25.08 -25.37 -42.89
C LEU A 228 -25.18 -26.72 -43.63
N ARG A 229 -25.72 -26.75 -44.86
CA ARG A 229 -26.13 -27.99 -45.53
C ARG A 229 -24.94 -28.89 -45.84
N GLY A 230 -24.97 -30.12 -45.33
CA GLY A 230 -23.90 -31.11 -45.44
C GLY A 230 -22.62 -30.77 -44.67
N LYS A 231 -22.58 -29.63 -43.97
CA LYS A 231 -21.43 -29.14 -43.20
C LYS A 231 -21.59 -29.43 -41.71
N HIS A 232 -20.49 -29.36 -40.99
CA HIS A 232 -20.48 -29.42 -39.53
C HIS A 232 -20.55 -27.99 -38.96
N ALA A 233 -21.57 -27.72 -38.14
CA ALA A 233 -21.72 -26.41 -37.49
C ALA A 233 -20.83 -26.37 -36.24
N LEU A 234 -19.76 -25.57 -36.29
CA LEU A 234 -18.84 -25.37 -35.19
C LEU A 234 -19.17 -24.06 -34.48
N PHE A 235 -19.88 -24.17 -33.37
CA PHE A 235 -20.25 -23.04 -32.52
C PHE A 235 -19.07 -22.58 -31.67
N VAL A 236 -18.91 -21.28 -31.49
CA VAL A 236 -17.84 -20.70 -30.67
C VAL A 236 -18.44 -19.89 -29.53
N ASP A 237 -18.10 -20.27 -28.30
CA ASP A 237 -18.55 -19.66 -27.05
C ASP A 237 -17.33 -19.25 -26.20
N SER A 238 -17.36 -18.06 -25.60
CA SER A 238 -16.41 -17.66 -24.56
C SER A 238 -16.91 -17.88 -23.14
N THR A 239 -18.22 -18.12 -22.99
CA THR A 239 -18.95 -18.09 -21.73
C THR A 239 -19.14 -19.49 -21.13
N VAL A 240 -19.86 -19.56 -20.00
CA VAL A 240 -19.45 -20.42 -18.88
C VAL A 240 -20.27 -21.68 -18.55
N ASP A 241 -21.60 -21.83 -18.72
CA ASP A 241 -22.64 -21.03 -19.41
C ASP A 241 -23.01 -21.64 -20.79
N SER A 242 -22.11 -22.44 -21.35
CA SER A 242 -22.34 -23.28 -22.53
C SER A 242 -23.39 -24.37 -22.27
N GLY A 243 -23.62 -24.79 -21.01
CA GLY A 243 -24.56 -25.84 -20.64
C GLY A 243 -26.03 -25.47 -20.93
N ARG A 244 -26.41 -24.21 -20.75
CA ARG A 244 -27.71 -23.69 -21.23
C ARG A 244 -27.75 -23.56 -22.75
N GLN A 245 -26.66 -23.10 -23.38
CA GLN A 245 -26.62 -22.92 -24.82
C GLN A 245 -26.78 -24.27 -25.55
N ILE A 246 -26.08 -25.33 -25.09
CA ILE A 246 -26.19 -26.70 -25.61
C ILE A 246 -27.64 -27.14 -25.65
N ARG A 247 -28.40 -27.01 -24.55
CA ARG A 247 -29.82 -27.41 -24.49
C ARG A 247 -30.74 -26.64 -25.45
N VAL A 248 -30.40 -25.41 -25.79
CA VAL A 248 -31.14 -24.64 -26.82
C VAL A 248 -30.72 -25.11 -28.21
N LEU A 249 -29.43 -25.35 -28.44
CA LEU A 249 -28.93 -25.83 -29.72
C LEU A 249 -29.44 -27.26 -30.03
N GLU A 250 -29.47 -28.18 -29.07
CA GLU A 250 -30.07 -29.52 -29.17
C GLU A 250 -31.52 -29.44 -29.72
N ARG A 251 -32.35 -28.55 -29.17
CA ARG A 251 -33.74 -28.33 -29.60
C ARG A 251 -33.87 -27.94 -31.08
N TYR A 252 -32.93 -27.16 -31.61
CA TYR A 252 -33.01 -26.67 -32.99
C TYR A 252 -32.12 -27.45 -33.98
N LEU A 253 -31.16 -28.25 -33.50
CA LEU A 253 -30.22 -28.98 -34.36
C LEU A 253 -30.46 -30.49 -34.36
N ASP A 254 -30.96 -31.06 -33.26
CA ASP A 254 -31.22 -32.50 -33.18
C ASP A 254 -32.69 -32.85 -33.41
N GLU A 255 -33.64 -31.96 -33.07
CA GLU A 255 -35.07 -32.15 -33.35
C GLU A 255 -35.39 -32.04 -34.86
N LYS A 256 -36.26 -32.94 -35.33
CA LYS A 256 -36.55 -33.14 -36.76
C LYS A 256 -36.89 -31.87 -37.55
N PRO A 257 -37.81 -30.97 -37.10
CA PRO A 257 -38.31 -29.91 -37.97
C PRO A 257 -37.20 -28.99 -38.48
N TRP A 258 -36.28 -28.59 -37.61
CA TRP A 258 -35.17 -27.71 -37.97
C TRP A 258 -33.98 -28.47 -38.53
N ARG A 259 -33.68 -29.67 -38.00
CA ARG A 259 -32.60 -30.51 -38.49
C ARG A 259 -32.74 -30.85 -39.98
N GLU A 260 -33.96 -31.21 -40.41
CA GLU A 260 -34.26 -31.56 -41.80
C GLU A 260 -34.15 -30.33 -42.73
N GLN A 261 -34.58 -29.14 -42.27
CA GLN A 261 -34.48 -27.89 -43.03
C GLN A 261 -33.04 -27.39 -43.18
N LEU A 262 -32.28 -27.35 -42.08
CA LEU A 262 -30.88 -26.90 -42.05
C LEU A 262 -29.96 -27.89 -42.79
N GLY A 263 -30.29 -29.20 -42.76
CA GLY A 263 -29.60 -30.24 -43.50
C GLY A 263 -28.12 -30.41 -43.12
N HIS A 264 -27.74 -30.01 -41.91
CA HIS A 264 -26.36 -30.07 -41.43
C HIS A 264 -25.94 -31.52 -41.09
N ARG A 265 -24.64 -31.81 -41.18
CA ARG A 265 -24.09 -33.16 -40.96
C ARG A 265 -23.99 -33.51 -39.48
N SER A 266 -23.52 -32.58 -38.68
CA SER A 266 -23.39 -32.66 -37.21
C SER A 266 -23.03 -31.27 -36.66
N TRP A 267 -22.97 -31.13 -35.35
CA TRP A 267 -22.58 -29.88 -34.70
C TRP A 267 -21.80 -30.12 -33.41
N SER A 268 -20.97 -29.14 -33.03
CA SER A 268 -20.28 -29.09 -31.74
C SER A 268 -19.99 -27.65 -31.33
N ILE A 269 -19.60 -27.45 -30.08
CA ILE A 269 -19.19 -26.18 -29.50
C ILE A 269 -17.71 -26.25 -29.11
N VAL A 270 -16.95 -25.20 -29.43
CA VAL A 270 -15.60 -24.97 -28.91
C VAL A 270 -15.59 -23.72 -28.05
N GLY A 271 -15.13 -23.86 -26.83
CA GLY A 271 -15.24 -22.80 -25.83
C GLY A 271 -14.48 -23.12 -24.55
N SER A 272 -14.97 -22.60 -23.43
CA SER A 272 -14.26 -22.58 -22.16
C SER A 272 -15.24 -22.51 -21.02
N ASN A 273 -15.60 -23.67 -20.48
CA ASN A 273 -16.63 -23.77 -19.44
C ASN A 273 -16.05 -23.79 -18.01
N GLU A 274 -16.92 -23.48 -17.06
CA GLU A 274 -16.56 -23.08 -15.69
C GLU A 274 -15.75 -24.12 -14.91
N CYS A 275 -15.97 -25.41 -15.21
CA CYS A 275 -15.39 -26.57 -14.52
C CYS A 275 -14.27 -27.28 -15.31
N ALA A 276 -13.95 -26.83 -16.53
CA ALA A 276 -13.10 -27.54 -17.51
C ALA A 276 -13.57 -28.96 -17.91
N GLU A 277 -14.80 -29.35 -17.54
CA GLU A 277 -15.42 -30.63 -17.89
C GLU A 277 -15.90 -30.62 -19.35
N ASN A 278 -15.67 -31.69 -20.12
CA ASN A 278 -16.25 -31.77 -21.48
C ASN A 278 -17.73 -32.16 -21.38
N LEU A 279 -18.62 -31.17 -21.47
CA LEU A 279 -20.05 -31.39 -21.66
C LEU A 279 -20.32 -32.11 -23.01
N PRO A 280 -21.48 -32.77 -23.19
CA PRO A 280 -21.92 -33.24 -24.50
C PRO A 280 -21.81 -32.14 -25.55
N HIS A 281 -21.34 -32.50 -26.75
CA HIS A 281 -21.05 -31.57 -27.85
C HIS A 281 -19.98 -30.49 -27.58
N HIS A 282 -19.42 -30.35 -26.37
CA HIS A 282 -18.48 -29.29 -26.02
C HIS A 282 -17.01 -29.74 -26.02
N HIS A 283 -16.13 -28.86 -26.52
CA HIS A 283 -14.69 -29.01 -26.40
C HIS A 283 -14.06 -27.78 -25.74
N ASN A 284 -13.47 -28.00 -24.56
CA ASN A 284 -12.67 -26.98 -23.90
C ASN A 284 -11.38 -26.68 -24.69
N VAL A 285 -11.23 -25.44 -25.14
CA VAL A 285 -10.06 -24.91 -25.84
C VAL A 285 -9.30 -23.92 -24.97
N ASN A 286 -8.01 -23.78 -25.24
CA ASN A 286 -7.11 -22.93 -24.49
C ASN A 286 -6.97 -21.56 -25.18
N TRP A 287 -7.63 -20.53 -24.64
CA TRP A 287 -7.59 -19.16 -25.16
C TRP A 287 -6.33 -18.36 -24.80
N GLY A 288 -5.46 -18.88 -23.91
CA GLY A 288 -4.29 -18.15 -23.37
C GLY A 288 -4.60 -17.09 -22.30
N VAL A 289 -5.87 -16.71 -22.19
CA VAL A 289 -6.42 -15.66 -21.30
C VAL A 289 -7.68 -16.20 -20.61
N ASP A 290 -8.19 -15.49 -19.59
CA ASP A 290 -9.49 -15.80 -18.99
C ASP A 290 -10.61 -15.17 -19.86
N PRO A 291 -11.39 -15.98 -20.61
CA PRO A 291 -12.23 -15.48 -21.70
C PRO A 291 -13.47 -14.74 -21.17
N ASP A 292 -13.99 -15.11 -20.00
CA ASP A 292 -15.08 -14.38 -19.32
C ASP A 292 -14.66 -12.93 -19.01
N GLN A 293 -13.41 -12.76 -18.54
CA GLN A 293 -12.85 -11.47 -18.16
C GLN A 293 -12.36 -10.66 -19.38
N THR A 294 -11.89 -11.36 -20.42
CA THR A 294 -11.23 -10.75 -21.59
C THR A 294 -12.23 -10.37 -22.69
N PHE A 295 -13.20 -11.25 -22.97
CA PHE A 295 -14.15 -11.14 -24.08
C PHE A 295 -15.55 -10.80 -23.57
N GLU A 296 -15.63 -9.83 -22.65
CA GLU A 296 -16.85 -9.32 -22.02
C GLU A 296 -18.02 -9.17 -23.02
N ASP A 297 -19.24 -9.49 -22.60
CA ASP A 297 -20.46 -9.18 -23.37
C ASP A 297 -20.76 -7.67 -23.34
N ASN A 298 -19.97 -6.91 -24.10
CA ASN A 298 -19.96 -5.46 -24.11
C ASN A 298 -20.07 -4.93 -25.55
N PRO A 299 -21.07 -4.07 -25.86
CA PRO A 299 -21.25 -3.54 -27.21
C PRO A 299 -20.07 -2.69 -27.71
N ASP A 300 -19.35 -2.00 -26.81
CA ASP A 300 -18.15 -1.23 -27.18
C ASP A 300 -17.00 -2.14 -27.64
N LEU A 301 -16.93 -3.37 -27.14
CA LEU A 301 -15.94 -4.38 -27.55
C LEU A 301 -16.37 -5.09 -28.83
N MET A 302 -17.64 -5.51 -28.86
CA MET A 302 -18.16 -6.36 -29.94
C MET A 302 -18.55 -5.57 -31.19
N GLY A 303 -18.79 -4.26 -31.09
CA GLY A 303 -19.25 -3.41 -32.20
C GLY A 303 -20.69 -3.73 -32.65
N ILE A 304 -21.47 -4.33 -31.75
CA ILE A 304 -22.85 -4.81 -31.98
C ILE A 304 -23.65 -4.72 -30.68
N ASP A 305 -24.97 -4.63 -30.80
CA ASP A 305 -25.90 -4.61 -29.67
C ASP A 305 -27.18 -5.40 -30.00
N TYR A 306 -28.13 -5.52 -29.07
CA TYR A 306 -29.43 -6.11 -29.36
C TYR A 306 -30.38 -5.11 -30.04
N ALA A 307 -31.22 -5.59 -30.95
CA ALA A 307 -32.32 -4.79 -31.49
C ALA A 307 -33.31 -4.46 -30.36
N HIS A 308 -33.84 -3.24 -30.34
CA HIS A 308 -34.75 -2.77 -29.29
C HIS A 308 -35.96 -3.70 -29.11
N GLY A 309 -36.19 -4.18 -27.89
CA GLY A 309 -37.28 -5.09 -27.56
C GLY A 309 -37.04 -6.55 -27.96
N THR A 310 -35.81 -6.93 -28.33
CA THR A 310 -35.44 -8.31 -28.67
C THR A 310 -34.30 -8.82 -27.79
N HIS A 311 -34.24 -10.13 -27.57
CA HIS A 311 -33.14 -10.80 -26.87
C HIS A 311 -32.32 -11.72 -27.79
N THR A 312 -32.80 -11.93 -29.03
CA THR A 312 -32.17 -12.78 -30.05
C THR A 312 -31.61 -11.98 -31.23
N LYS A 313 -32.21 -10.85 -31.61
CA LYS A 313 -31.80 -10.11 -32.82
C LYS A 313 -30.68 -9.14 -32.53
N VAL A 314 -29.61 -9.20 -33.31
CA VAL A 314 -28.41 -8.35 -33.16
C VAL A 314 -28.41 -7.24 -34.22
N VAL A 315 -28.00 -6.03 -33.83
CA VAL A 315 -27.79 -4.87 -34.72
C VAL A 315 -26.34 -4.41 -34.66
N GLU A 316 -25.86 -3.82 -35.75
CA GLU A 316 -24.50 -3.26 -35.79
C GLU A 316 -24.43 -1.93 -35.02
N ARG A 317 -23.40 -1.82 -34.17
CA ARG A 317 -23.12 -0.65 -33.34
C ARG A 317 -21.60 -0.43 -33.28
N PRO A 318 -20.94 -0.18 -34.43
CA PRO A 318 -19.48 -0.01 -34.46
C PRO A 318 -19.05 1.21 -33.63
N SER A 319 -18.00 1.03 -32.85
CA SER A 319 -17.37 2.07 -32.03
C SER A 319 -15.86 2.14 -32.31
N GLU A 320 -15.22 3.26 -31.97
CA GLU A 320 -13.76 3.40 -32.03
C GLU A 320 -13.04 2.31 -31.21
N ALA A 321 -13.56 2.02 -30.01
CA ALA A 321 -13.07 0.95 -29.15
C ALA A 321 -13.11 -0.42 -29.86
N SER A 322 -14.25 -0.77 -30.46
CA SER A 322 -14.41 -2.04 -31.16
C SER A 322 -13.43 -2.15 -32.34
N ALA A 323 -13.23 -1.07 -33.09
CA ALA A 323 -12.31 -1.03 -34.22
C ALA A 323 -10.86 -1.19 -33.78
N ALA A 324 -10.43 -0.45 -32.75
CA ALA A 324 -9.07 -0.51 -32.21
C ALA A 324 -8.74 -1.89 -31.61
N ILE A 325 -9.66 -2.47 -30.84
CA ILE A 325 -9.48 -3.79 -30.22
C ILE A 325 -9.42 -4.89 -31.29
N ARG A 326 -10.31 -4.84 -32.30
CA ARG A 326 -10.27 -5.77 -33.44
C ARG A 326 -8.97 -5.62 -34.25
N ALA A 327 -8.53 -4.40 -34.54
CA ALA A 327 -7.27 -4.17 -35.23
C ALA A 327 -6.07 -4.77 -34.46
N CYS A 328 -6.05 -4.65 -33.13
CA CYS A 328 -5.03 -5.28 -32.28
C CYS A 328 -5.06 -6.81 -32.36
N LEU A 329 -6.22 -7.42 -32.13
CA LEU A 329 -6.41 -8.88 -32.12
C LEU A 329 -6.13 -9.55 -33.48
N LEU A 330 -6.34 -8.82 -34.58
CA LEU A 330 -6.19 -9.34 -35.93
C LEU A 330 -4.79 -9.05 -36.51
N ALA A 331 -4.05 -8.05 -36.01
CA ALA A 331 -2.68 -7.78 -36.44
C ALA A 331 -1.66 -8.86 -36.00
N VAL A 332 -1.89 -9.52 -34.85
CA VAL A 332 -1.01 -10.59 -34.34
C VAL A 332 -0.92 -11.79 -35.30
N PRO A 333 -2.03 -12.42 -35.76
CA PRO A 333 -1.97 -13.52 -36.71
C PRO A 333 -1.47 -13.12 -38.12
N ASP A 334 -1.47 -11.82 -38.46
CA ASP A 334 -0.92 -11.32 -39.74
C ASP A 334 0.63 -11.21 -39.74
N GLY A 335 1.29 -11.69 -38.68
CA GLY A 335 2.74 -11.91 -38.62
C GLY A 335 3.55 -10.78 -37.99
N TRP A 336 2.90 -9.84 -37.31
CA TRP A 336 3.56 -8.70 -36.65
C TRP A 336 4.06 -9.06 -35.25
N ILE A 337 5.37 -9.08 -35.07
CA ILE A 337 6.06 -9.43 -33.83
C ILE A 337 6.91 -8.24 -33.34
N TYR A 338 7.31 -8.29 -32.07
CA TYR A 338 8.31 -7.36 -31.55
C TYR A 338 9.71 -7.87 -31.85
N ASP A 339 10.58 -7.00 -32.36
CA ASP A 339 12.00 -7.27 -32.43
C ASP A 339 12.58 -7.32 -31.01
N ALA A 340 13.25 -8.42 -30.71
CA ALA A 340 13.79 -8.73 -29.39
C ALA A 340 15.31 -8.95 -29.41
N ASP A 341 15.96 -8.67 -30.55
CA ASP A 341 17.35 -9.04 -30.80
C ASP A 341 18.33 -8.12 -30.04
N ASP A 342 17.94 -6.86 -29.80
CA ASP A 342 18.76 -5.85 -29.11
C ASP A 342 18.49 -5.72 -27.60
N ILE A 343 17.53 -6.48 -27.07
CA ILE A 343 17.05 -6.31 -25.68
C ILE A 343 18.18 -6.50 -24.66
N GLU A 344 19.07 -7.46 -24.88
CA GLU A 344 20.15 -7.77 -23.94
C GLU A 344 21.17 -6.62 -23.86
N ARG A 345 21.46 -5.93 -24.98
CA ARG A 345 22.31 -4.72 -24.99
C ARG A 345 21.63 -3.59 -24.23
N GLN A 346 20.36 -3.29 -24.53
CA GLN A 346 19.60 -2.23 -23.86
C GLN A 346 19.51 -2.45 -22.35
N ILE A 347 19.21 -3.68 -21.91
CA ILE A 347 19.19 -4.04 -20.48
C ILE A 347 20.58 -3.90 -19.84
N ALA A 348 21.64 -4.36 -20.51
CA ALA A 348 23.00 -4.28 -19.99
C ALA A 348 23.51 -2.83 -19.85
N GLU A 349 23.20 -1.96 -20.81
CA GLU A 349 23.55 -0.54 -20.77
C GLU A 349 22.81 0.19 -19.63
N GLN A 350 21.49 0.01 -19.53
CA GLN A 350 20.69 0.57 -18.44
C GLN A 350 21.13 0.04 -17.07
N ARG A 351 21.50 -1.24 -16.96
CA ARG A 351 22.07 -1.82 -15.74
C ARG A 351 23.38 -1.15 -15.35
N ARG A 352 24.32 -0.98 -16.29
CA ARG A 352 25.60 -0.28 -16.04
C ARG A 352 25.35 1.14 -15.55
N GLU A 353 24.40 1.85 -16.15
CA GLU A 353 24.05 3.20 -15.72
C GLU A 353 23.40 3.22 -14.33
N TRP A 354 22.40 2.36 -14.08
CA TRP A 354 21.75 2.22 -12.78
C TRP A 354 22.77 1.87 -11.69
N GLU A 355 23.68 0.92 -11.93
CA GLU A 355 24.76 0.60 -11.00
C GLU A 355 25.70 1.78 -10.74
N ARG A 356 26.06 2.56 -11.77
CA ARG A 356 26.85 3.80 -11.60
C ARG A 356 26.10 4.80 -10.72
N ARG A 357 24.80 5.02 -10.97
CA ARG A 357 23.92 5.90 -10.17
C ARG A 357 23.83 5.42 -8.72
N GLN A 358 23.63 4.12 -8.47
CA GLN A 358 23.59 3.55 -7.11
C GLN A 358 24.96 3.63 -6.40
N ARG A 359 26.07 3.37 -7.10
CA ARG A 359 27.43 3.53 -6.53
C ARG A 359 27.71 5.00 -6.19
N ALA A 360 27.30 5.94 -7.05
CA ALA A 360 27.43 7.38 -6.79
C ALA A 360 26.58 7.82 -5.59
N ARG A 361 25.30 7.42 -5.53
CA ARG A 361 24.41 7.67 -4.38
C ARG A 361 24.97 7.08 -3.07
N ARG A 362 25.45 5.83 -3.09
CA ARG A 362 26.10 5.19 -1.92
C ARG A 362 27.39 5.92 -1.51
N LYS A 363 28.19 6.41 -2.46
CA LYS A 363 29.40 7.20 -2.18
C LYS A 363 29.05 8.57 -1.59
N ALA A 364 28.03 9.24 -2.13
CA ALA A 364 27.52 10.51 -1.61
C ALA A 364 26.96 10.34 -0.19
N HIS A 365 26.09 9.35 0.05
CA HIS A 365 25.58 9.05 1.39
C HIS A 365 26.70 8.70 2.39
N ARG A 366 27.68 7.87 2.00
CA ARG A 366 28.86 7.61 2.84
C ARG A 366 29.64 8.89 3.14
N ARG A 367 29.80 9.78 2.16
CA ARG A 367 30.46 11.08 2.33
C ARG A 367 29.69 11.95 3.34
N THR A 368 28.37 12.10 3.18
CA THR A 368 27.51 12.82 4.13
C THR A 368 27.57 12.23 5.55
N VAL A 369 27.62 10.90 5.68
CA VAL A 369 27.78 10.23 6.99
C VAL A 369 29.17 10.46 7.60
N VAL A 370 30.23 10.52 6.79
CA VAL A 370 31.59 10.84 7.26
C VAL A 370 31.73 12.31 7.62
N GLU A 371 31.19 13.22 6.81
CA GLU A 371 31.16 14.66 7.06
C GLU A 371 30.34 14.97 8.32
N GLY A 372 29.15 14.38 8.48
CA GLY A 372 28.36 14.48 9.71
C GLY A 372 29.08 13.93 10.94
N ARG A 373 29.81 12.80 10.81
CA ARG A 373 30.66 12.28 11.90
C ARG A 373 31.86 13.18 12.21
N ALA A 374 32.41 13.88 11.22
CA ALA A 374 33.53 14.80 11.40
C ALA A 374 33.09 16.12 12.05
N ALA A 375 31.97 16.70 11.58
CA ALA A 375 31.31 17.84 12.18
C ALA A 375 30.95 17.55 13.64
N HIS A 376 30.30 16.42 13.92
CA HIS A 376 29.97 16.01 15.28
C HIS A 376 31.22 15.82 16.18
N ARG A 377 32.33 15.32 15.63
CA ARG A 377 33.61 15.26 16.37
C ARG A 377 34.17 16.66 16.66
N GLN A 378 34.07 17.60 15.73
CA GLN A 378 34.49 18.99 15.94
C GLN A 378 33.59 19.71 16.95
N GLU A 379 32.27 19.51 16.90
CA GLU A 379 31.32 19.97 17.92
C GLU A 379 31.70 19.43 19.30
N VAL A 380 31.98 18.14 19.44
CA VAL A 380 32.40 17.52 20.71
C VAL A 380 33.73 18.07 21.20
N VAL A 381 34.70 18.35 20.32
CA VAL A 381 35.99 18.97 20.70
C VAL A 381 35.80 20.42 21.13
N THR A 382 34.99 21.20 20.39
CA THR A 382 34.67 22.59 20.71
C THR A 382 33.93 22.67 22.04
N TRP A 383 32.90 21.86 22.23
CA TRP A 383 32.16 21.72 23.49
C TRP A 383 33.07 21.32 24.67
N ARG A 384 34.03 20.42 24.46
CA ARG A 384 35.02 20.05 25.50
C ARG A 384 35.93 21.23 25.86
N ARG A 385 36.36 22.02 24.87
CA ARG A 385 37.17 23.23 25.09
C ARG A 385 36.37 24.31 25.79
N GLU A 386 35.17 24.63 25.31
CA GLU A 386 34.25 25.57 25.96
C GLU A 386 33.91 25.14 27.39
N ARG A 387 33.75 23.84 27.66
CA ARG A 387 33.59 23.28 29.01
C ARG A 387 34.85 23.38 29.87
N ALA A 388 36.04 23.33 29.29
CA ALA A 388 37.28 23.55 30.03
C ALA A 388 37.43 25.03 30.41
N GLU A 389 37.24 25.94 29.45
CA GLU A 389 37.25 27.39 29.67
C GLU A 389 36.12 27.83 30.62
N GLU A 390 34.94 27.20 30.56
CA GLU A 390 33.85 27.40 31.52
C GLU A 390 34.25 26.91 32.91
N ARG A 391 34.82 25.71 33.06
CA ARG A 391 35.29 25.21 34.36
C ARG A 391 36.38 26.08 34.98
N GLU A 392 37.24 26.67 34.16
CA GLU A 392 38.30 27.58 34.59
C GLU A 392 37.72 28.94 35.05
N ARG A 393 36.78 29.50 34.28
CA ARG A 393 35.99 30.68 34.71
C ARG A 393 35.20 30.39 35.98
N ASP A 394 34.48 29.26 36.05
CA ASP A 394 33.76 28.82 37.25
C ASP A 394 34.72 28.60 38.43
N ALA A 395 35.98 28.21 38.20
CA ALA A 395 36.97 28.07 39.27
C ALA A 395 37.42 29.45 39.79
N ILE A 396 37.70 30.39 38.89
CA ILE A 396 38.04 31.79 39.22
C ILE A 396 36.86 32.48 39.92
N GLU A 397 35.64 32.33 39.39
CA GLU A 397 34.41 32.83 40.00
C GLU A 397 34.12 32.17 41.35
N ARG A 398 34.35 30.86 41.52
CA ARG A 398 34.27 30.22 42.85
C ARG A 398 35.34 30.70 43.80
N GLN A 399 36.53 31.07 43.32
CA GLN A 399 37.60 31.64 44.14
C GLN A 399 37.26 33.06 44.58
N LEU A 400 36.75 33.91 43.67
CA LEU A 400 36.22 35.25 43.94
C LEU A 400 34.99 35.20 44.86
N ALA A 401 34.06 34.29 44.60
CA ALA A 401 32.89 34.06 45.44
C ALA A 401 33.29 33.55 46.81
N ARG A 402 34.32 32.72 46.94
CA ARG A 402 34.88 32.27 48.23
C ARG A 402 35.55 33.42 48.99
N ILE A 403 36.30 34.30 48.33
CA ILE A 403 36.87 35.51 48.94
C ILE A 403 35.76 36.47 49.41
N THR A 404 34.73 36.65 48.57
CA THR A 404 33.57 37.53 48.86
C THR A 404 32.68 36.94 49.96
N ALA A 405 32.48 35.62 49.96
CA ALA A 405 31.76 34.89 50.99
C ALA A 405 32.54 34.86 52.31
N SER A 406 33.88 34.74 52.31
CA SER A 406 34.67 34.90 53.53
C SER A 406 34.55 36.31 54.13
N ARG A 407 34.51 37.37 53.30
CA ARG A 407 34.19 38.73 53.78
C ARG A 407 32.78 38.85 54.34
N ARG A 408 31.76 38.31 53.66
CA ARG A 408 30.36 38.30 54.14
C ARG A 408 30.19 37.43 55.40
N TRP A 409 30.90 36.32 55.49
CA TRP A 409 30.88 35.42 56.64
C TRP A 409 31.54 36.06 57.86
N GLN A 410 32.66 36.78 57.69
CA GLN A 410 33.22 37.62 58.76
C GLN A 410 32.29 38.73 59.24
N GLN A 411 31.39 39.24 58.38
CA GLN A 411 30.34 40.19 58.76
C GLN A 411 29.14 39.53 59.44
N LEU A 412 28.75 38.32 59.01
CA LEU A 412 27.63 37.56 59.56
C LEU A 412 27.96 36.86 60.88
N VAL A 413 29.22 36.47 61.12
CA VAL A 413 29.67 35.84 62.38
C VAL A 413 29.65 36.82 63.57
N ALA A 414 29.53 38.13 63.32
CA ALA A 414 29.23 39.12 64.36
C ALA A 414 27.73 39.17 64.75
N ALA A 415 26.85 38.48 64.02
CA ALA A 415 25.41 38.52 64.19
C ALA A 415 24.80 37.11 64.27
N GLN A 416 24.78 36.60 65.51
CA GLN A 416 24.03 35.44 66.00
C GLN A 416 24.51 34.03 65.60
N SER A 417 24.60 33.24 66.66
CA SER A 417 24.87 31.80 66.75
C SER A 417 23.61 30.96 66.53
N GLY A 418 23.79 29.76 65.97
CA GLY A 418 22.85 28.65 66.17
C GLY A 418 22.32 28.00 64.89
N THR A 419 22.88 26.85 64.53
CA THR A 419 22.15 25.79 63.80
C THR A 419 21.28 25.01 64.77
N PRO A 420 20.10 24.56 64.34
CA PRO A 420 19.96 23.11 64.15
C PRO A 420 19.26 22.71 62.83
N GLU A 421 19.25 21.41 62.55
CA GLU A 421 18.33 20.78 61.59
C GLU A 421 16.88 20.95 62.07
N GLU A 422 15.91 21.21 61.18
CA GLU A 422 14.56 20.66 61.34
C GLU A 422 13.62 20.75 60.11
N ALA A 423 12.43 20.17 60.33
CA ALA A 423 11.30 19.82 59.48
C ALA A 423 10.77 20.82 58.43
N LEU A 424 9.96 20.27 57.51
CA LEU A 424 9.07 21.03 56.62
C LEU A 424 8.00 21.78 57.44
N PRO A 425 7.75 23.08 57.20
CA PRO A 425 6.74 23.85 57.93
C PRO A 425 5.31 23.55 57.46
N GLU A 426 4.35 23.58 58.39
CA GLU A 426 2.95 23.22 58.15
C GLU A 426 2.07 24.35 57.56
N SER A 427 2.59 25.58 57.42
CA SER A 427 1.81 26.67 56.79
C SER A 427 2.66 27.76 56.12
N LEU A 428 2.14 28.29 55.01
CA LEU A 428 2.56 29.54 54.38
C LEU A 428 1.43 30.58 54.54
N PRO A 429 1.73 31.90 54.55
CA PRO A 429 0.72 32.92 54.80
C PRO A 429 -0.33 33.02 53.68
N ASN A 430 -1.61 33.06 54.06
CA ASN A 430 -2.74 33.21 53.14
C ASN A 430 -2.72 34.57 52.42
N GLY A 431 -2.64 34.55 51.09
CA GLY A 431 -2.99 35.70 50.25
C GLY A 431 -4.51 35.91 50.18
N SER A 432 -4.95 37.15 50.01
CA SER A 432 -6.38 37.52 49.94
C SER A 432 -6.69 38.39 48.72
N SER A 433 -7.98 38.42 48.33
CA SER A 433 -8.52 38.95 47.06
C SER A 433 -8.37 37.97 45.87
N HIS A 434 -9.39 37.92 45.02
CA HIS A 434 -9.65 36.80 44.10
C HIS A 434 -9.55 37.17 42.61
N VAL A 435 -8.36 36.99 42.03
CA VAL A 435 -8.20 36.62 40.61
C VAL A 435 -7.35 35.35 40.58
N PHE A 436 -7.96 34.21 40.20
CA PHE A 436 -7.26 32.93 40.28
C PHE A 436 -6.25 32.77 39.14
N HIS A 437 -4.98 32.59 39.50
CA HIS A 437 -3.93 32.30 38.53
C HIS A 437 -4.08 30.88 37.95
N ASN A 438 -4.22 30.78 36.64
CA ASN A 438 -4.04 29.52 35.93
C ASN A 438 -2.58 29.01 36.02
N VAL A 439 -2.35 27.99 36.86
CA VAL A 439 -1.07 27.30 37.01
C VAL A 439 -1.13 25.97 36.25
N LEU A 440 -0.28 25.82 35.24
CA LEU A 440 -0.09 24.57 34.53
C LEU A 440 0.98 23.72 35.21
N ILE A 441 0.56 22.61 35.79
CA ILE A 441 1.43 21.59 36.37
C ILE A 441 1.91 20.64 35.28
N VAL A 442 3.21 20.66 35.01
CA VAL A 442 3.87 19.70 34.11
C VAL A 442 4.83 18.84 34.92
N GLY A 443 5.05 17.60 34.51
CA GLY A 443 5.85 16.68 35.32
C GLY A 443 6.00 15.30 34.70
N ARG A 444 6.57 14.38 35.47
CA ARG A 444 6.77 12.99 35.06
C ARG A 444 5.44 12.24 35.11
N GLY A 445 5.14 11.47 34.05
CA GLY A 445 3.95 10.62 33.97
C GLY A 445 3.96 9.40 34.91
N SER A 446 5.10 9.08 35.53
CA SER A 446 5.20 8.12 36.65
C SER A 446 5.43 8.89 37.95
N ARG A 447 4.69 8.55 39.02
CA ARG A 447 4.78 9.22 40.33
C ARG A 447 6.18 9.03 40.93
N ASP A 448 6.88 10.12 41.22
CA ASP A 448 8.15 10.12 41.97
C ASP A 448 8.22 11.20 43.07
N LEU A 449 7.17 12.03 43.23
CA LEU A 449 6.94 12.79 44.47
C LEU A 449 6.24 11.93 45.54
N SER A 450 6.60 12.17 46.80
CA SER A 450 5.91 11.61 47.97
C SER A 450 4.52 12.20 48.14
N ASP A 451 3.63 11.46 48.79
CA ASP A 451 2.26 11.89 49.10
C ASP A 451 2.23 13.21 49.88
N ALA A 452 3.14 13.41 50.84
CA ALA A 452 3.30 14.67 51.56
C ALA A 452 3.69 15.84 50.64
N ALA A 453 4.57 15.64 49.66
CA ALA A 453 4.96 16.68 48.70
C ALA A 453 3.82 17.00 47.72
N VAL A 454 3.05 16.00 47.30
CA VAL A 454 1.84 16.19 46.47
C VAL A 454 0.78 16.97 47.24
N GLN A 455 0.52 16.58 48.49
CA GLN A 455 -0.45 17.22 49.37
C GLN A 455 -0.04 18.66 49.71
N PHE A 456 1.24 18.92 49.97
CA PHE A 456 1.78 20.27 50.18
C PHE A 456 1.47 21.21 49.01
N VAL A 457 1.65 20.77 47.76
CA VAL A 457 1.31 21.59 46.57
C VAL A 457 -0.21 21.81 46.48
N ALA A 458 -1.00 20.77 46.75
CA ALA A 458 -2.46 20.85 46.72
C ALA A 458 -3.02 21.84 47.76
N ASP A 459 -2.54 21.77 49.00
CA ASP A 459 -3.05 22.60 50.10
C ASP A 459 -2.64 24.07 49.99
N HIS A 460 -1.51 24.38 49.35
CA HIS A 460 -0.97 25.74 49.24
C HIS A 460 -1.24 26.43 47.91
N LEU A 461 -1.38 25.71 46.79
CA LEU A 461 -1.81 26.31 45.51
C LEU A 461 -3.31 26.15 45.28
N GLY A 462 -3.91 25.04 45.70
CA GLY A 462 -5.31 24.71 45.45
C GLY A 462 -6.34 25.74 45.94
N PRO A 463 -6.12 26.48 47.06
CA PRO A 463 -7.04 27.57 47.47
C PRO A 463 -6.88 28.88 46.70
N HIS A 464 -5.78 29.06 45.95
CA HIS A 464 -5.35 30.36 45.39
C HIS A 464 -5.16 30.36 43.87
N CYS A 465 -5.14 29.19 43.21
CA CYS A 465 -4.80 29.05 41.80
C CYS A 465 -5.68 27.99 41.12
N SER A 466 -6.14 28.27 39.90
CA SER A 466 -6.73 27.24 39.03
C SER A 466 -5.64 26.31 38.50
N LEU A 467 -5.84 24.99 38.59
CA LEU A 467 -4.76 24.01 38.36
C LEU A 467 -5.04 23.14 37.13
N PHE A 468 -4.05 23.09 36.23
CA PHE A 468 -4.17 22.47 34.93
C PHE A 468 -3.10 21.39 34.73
N ALA A 469 -3.42 20.34 33.97
CA ALA A 469 -2.44 19.35 33.54
C ALA A 469 -2.80 18.72 32.18
N GLY A 470 -1.80 18.13 31.51
CA GLY A 470 -1.97 17.39 30.24
C GLY A 470 -1.94 15.86 30.39
N THR A 471 -1.95 15.34 31.63
CA THR A 471 -1.92 13.90 31.92
C THR A 471 -2.66 13.56 33.22
N PRO A 472 -3.50 12.51 33.24
CA PRO A 472 -4.15 12.04 34.46
C PRO A 472 -3.19 11.25 35.38
N GLU A 473 -1.99 10.92 34.91
CA GLU A 473 -1.01 10.10 35.60
C GLU A 473 0.18 10.89 36.15
N GLY A 474 0.97 10.25 37.01
CA GLY A 474 2.21 10.79 37.55
C GLY A 474 2.01 11.98 38.50
N ASN A 475 3.04 12.83 38.60
CA ASN A 475 3.03 13.96 39.54
C ASN A 475 1.90 14.97 39.23
N PRO A 476 1.64 15.39 37.97
CA PRO A 476 0.55 16.33 37.68
C PRO A 476 -0.82 15.76 38.06
N GLY A 477 -1.13 14.54 37.60
CA GLY A 477 -2.41 13.91 37.93
C GLY A 477 -2.59 13.62 39.43
N ALA A 478 -1.50 13.38 40.17
CA ALA A 478 -1.56 13.23 41.62
C ALA A 478 -1.90 14.55 42.34
N VAL A 479 -1.31 15.67 41.94
CA VAL A 479 -1.64 17.00 42.50
C VAL A 479 -3.09 17.37 42.23
N LEU A 480 -3.56 17.25 40.98
CA LEU A 480 -4.95 17.55 40.65
C LEU A 480 -5.95 16.67 41.43
N ARG A 481 -5.65 15.38 41.64
CA ARG A 481 -6.47 14.50 42.50
C ARG A 481 -6.48 14.94 43.96
N ALA A 482 -5.34 15.32 44.53
CA ALA A 482 -5.26 15.78 45.92
C ALA A 482 -6.08 17.08 46.14
N VAL A 483 -6.07 17.98 45.15
CA VAL A 483 -6.89 19.20 45.17
C VAL A 483 -8.38 18.87 45.13
N LEU A 484 -8.80 18.00 44.20
CA LEU A 484 -10.20 17.54 44.09
C LEU A 484 -10.68 16.78 45.35
N ALA A 485 -9.81 16.00 45.99
CA ALA A 485 -10.12 15.26 47.21
C ALA A 485 -10.21 16.15 48.47
N SER A 486 -9.70 17.39 48.42
CA SER A 486 -9.61 18.26 49.60
C SER A 486 -10.96 18.79 50.12
N ASN A 487 -12.05 18.67 49.35
CA ASN A 487 -13.42 19.07 49.70
C ASN A 487 -13.58 20.50 50.26
N ARG A 488 -12.64 21.42 49.99
CA ARG A 488 -12.72 22.81 50.43
C ARG A 488 -13.73 23.58 49.59
N VAL A 489 -14.61 24.33 50.24
CA VAL A 489 -15.81 24.98 49.64
C VAL A 489 -15.49 26.04 48.57
N THR A 490 -14.24 26.51 48.50
CA THR A 490 -13.79 27.58 47.59
C THR A 490 -12.54 27.16 46.80
N THR A 491 -12.54 25.96 46.22
CA THR A 491 -11.48 25.54 45.28
C THR A 491 -11.67 26.19 43.90
N PRO A 492 -10.71 26.99 43.40
CA PRO A 492 -10.63 27.34 41.99
C PRO A 492 -10.59 26.15 41.03
N GLU A 493 -10.89 26.44 39.77
CA GLU A 493 -11.12 25.44 38.72
C GLU A 493 -9.92 24.51 38.49
N VAL A 494 -10.20 23.20 38.42
CA VAL A 494 -9.26 22.16 38.01
C VAL A 494 -9.66 21.64 36.64
N ARG A 495 -8.77 21.70 35.64
CA ARG A 495 -9.02 21.08 34.31
C ARG A 495 -7.90 20.13 33.91
N LEU A 496 -8.29 19.01 33.28
CA LEU A 496 -7.38 18.12 32.59
C LEU A 496 -7.53 18.31 31.07
N TYR A 497 -6.45 18.64 30.37
CA TYR A 497 -6.43 18.65 28.91
C TYR A 497 -6.07 17.26 28.38
N GLN A 498 -6.77 16.81 27.33
CA GLN A 498 -6.48 15.58 26.59
C GLN A 498 -6.68 15.80 25.07
N PRO A 499 -5.98 15.09 24.17
CA PRO A 499 -6.29 15.13 22.74
C PRO A 499 -7.56 14.33 22.43
N GLU A 500 -8.30 14.70 21.38
CA GLU A 500 -9.60 14.11 21.04
C GLU A 500 -9.54 12.58 20.82
N HIS A 501 -8.45 12.06 20.27
CA HIS A 501 -8.25 10.62 20.07
C HIS A 501 -8.11 9.80 21.37
N THR A 502 -8.08 10.44 22.54
CA THR A 502 -8.08 9.77 23.85
C THR A 502 -9.41 9.88 24.60
N ARG A 503 -10.47 10.37 23.95
CA ARG A 503 -11.82 10.47 24.54
C ARG A 503 -12.35 9.09 24.91
N GLY A 504 -12.54 8.88 26.22
CA GLY A 504 -13.03 7.62 26.79
C GLY A 504 -13.72 7.80 28.14
N SER A 505 -13.20 8.68 28.99
CA SER A 505 -13.95 9.32 30.08
C SER A 505 -14.15 10.80 29.75
N GLU A 506 -15.28 11.39 30.14
CA GLU A 506 -15.50 12.84 30.02
C GLU A 506 -15.11 13.62 31.28
N THR A 507 -14.83 12.91 32.39
CA THR A 507 -14.44 13.51 33.67
C THR A 507 -13.18 12.87 34.26
N PHE A 508 -12.47 13.66 35.07
CA PHE A 508 -11.30 13.29 35.85
C PHE A 508 -11.56 13.66 37.31
N GLY A 509 -11.77 12.66 38.17
CA GLY A 509 -12.02 12.89 39.61
C GLY A 509 -13.26 13.76 39.91
N GLY A 510 -14.23 13.81 38.99
CA GLY A 510 -15.42 14.67 39.07
C GLY A 510 -15.34 15.98 38.28
N ALA A 511 -14.15 16.43 37.89
CA ALA A 511 -13.97 17.63 37.05
C ALA A 511 -14.07 17.29 35.54
N PRO A 512 -14.52 18.20 34.67
CA PRO A 512 -14.61 17.97 33.23
C PRO A 512 -13.22 17.88 32.57
N ILE A 513 -13.07 17.02 31.57
CA ILE A 513 -11.87 16.93 30.72
C ILE A 513 -12.05 17.84 29.51
N THR A 514 -11.07 18.72 29.27
CA THR A 514 -11.02 19.59 28.09
C THR A 514 -10.33 18.86 26.94
N PHE A 515 -11.11 18.41 25.95
CA PHE A 515 -10.56 17.80 24.74
C PHE A 515 -10.14 18.87 23.74
N VAL A 516 -8.92 18.76 23.20
CA VAL A 516 -8.34 19.75 22.28
C VAL A 516 -7.63 19.08 21.12
N GLY A 517 -8.29 19.09 19.96
CA GLY A 517 -7.69 18.77 18.66
C GLY A 517 -7.32 17.30 18.46
N PRO A 518 -7.02 16.91 17.21
CA PRO A 518 -6.68 15.53 16.89
C PRO A 518 -5.32 15.12 17.44
N GLU A 519 -4.36 16.04 17.62
CA GLU A 519 -2.99 15.71 18.01
C GLU A 519 -2.57 16.22 19.40
N LYS A 520 -1.62 15.49 20.03
CA LYS A 520 -0.96 15.94 21.28
C LYS A 520 -0.17 17.26 21.11
N ALA A 521 0.09 17.70 19.89
CA ALA A 521 0.73 19.00 19.61
C ALA A 521 -0.26 20.18 19.71
N ASP A 522 -1.54 19.96 19.41
CA ASP A 522 -2.61 20.96 19.54
C ASP A 522 -2.93 21.19 21.01
N MET A 523 -3.21 20.09 21.72
CA MET A 523 -3.44 20.07 23.17
C MET A 523 -2.35 20.83 23.95
N ARG A 524 -1.06 20.61 23.65
CA ARG A 524 0.04 21.32 24.32
C ARG A 524 0.04 22.83 24.04
N ARG A 525 -0.26 23.25 22.82
CA ARG A 525 -0.31 24.67 22.46
C ARG A 525 -1.42 25.38 23.22
N GLN A 526 -2.62 24.81 23.25
CA GLN A 526 -3.76 25.37 23.99
C GLN A 526 -3.50 25.41 25.49
N MET A 527 -3.05 24.30 26.06
CA MET A 527 -2.76 24.17 27.50
C MET A 527 -1.72 25.21 27.97
N ILE A 528 -0.69 25.51 27.17
CA ILE A 528 0.29 26.55 27.47
C ILE A 528 -0.29 27.96 27.24
N ALA A 529 -1.10 28.16 26.20
CA ALA A 529 -1.77 29.45 25.96
C ALA A 529 -2.66 29.87 27.13
N ASP A 530 -3.47 28.94 27.64
CA ASP A 530 -4.44 29.14 28.73
C ASP A 530 -3.77 29.31 30.12
N SER A 531 -2.50 28.93 30.26
CA SER A 531 -1.74 29.06 31.51
C SER A 531 -1.18 30.47 31.72
N HIS A 532 -1.15 30.95 32.97
CA HIS A 532 -0.39 32.16 33.34
C HIS A 532 1.03 31.81 33.81
N VAL A 533 1.20 30.65 34.46
CA VAL A 533 2.48 30.18 34.99
C VAL A 533 2.60 28.66 34.85
N ILE A 534 3.81 28.18 34.59
CA ILE A 534 4.17 26.76 34.58
C ILE A 534 4.90 26.40 35.87
N LEU A 535 4.51 25.30 36.52
CA LEU A 535 5.30 24.66 37.58
C LEU A 535 5.72 23.27 37.11
N ALA A 536 7.03 23.03 37.00
CA ALA A 536 7.56 21.74 36.56
C ALA A 536 7.97 20.85 37.75
N LEU A 537 7.16 19.82 38.00
CA LEU A 537 7.40 18.77 38.99
C LEU A 537 8.17 17.60 38.36
N GLY A 538 9.41 17.91 37.96
CA GLY A 538 10.33 17.00 37.30
C GLY A 538 10.00 16.73 35.84
N GLY A 539 10.12 15.48 35.39
CA GLY A 539 9.71 15.09 34.04
C GLY A 539 10.74 14.33 33.19
N ARG A 540 10.38 14.14 31.93
CA ARG A 540 11.22 13.60 30.84
C ARG A 540 10.97 14.40 29.56
N GLU A 541 11.19 13.82 28.38
CA GLU A 541 11.11 14.50 27.08
C GLU A 541 9.80 15.27 26.84
N GLY A 542 8.63 14.70 27.16
CA GLY A 542 7.34 15.40 27.00
C GLY A 542 7.28 16.70 27.81
N THR A 543 7.63 16.60 29.09
CA THR A 543 7.72 17.73 30.02
C THR A 543 8.77 18.75 29.57
N LEU A 544 9.91 18.31 29.04
CA LEU A 544 10.93 19.21 28.48
C LEU A 544 10.35 20.01 27.30
N ARG A 545 9.65 19.36 26.37
CA ARG A 545 9.00 20.06 25.24
C ARG A 545 8.01 21.12 25.74
N GLU A 546 7.18 20.78 26.72
CA GLU A 546 6.20 21.70 27.34
C GLU A 546 6.89 22.90 28.03
N VAL A 547 7.92 22.65 28.83
CA VAL A 547 8.73 23.70 29.50
C VAL A 547 9.42 24.62 28.48
N LEU A 548 10.01 24.05 27.42
CA LEU A 548 10.67 24.85 26.38
C LEU A 548 9.68 25.73 25.62
N MET A 549 8.54 25.17 25.21
CA MET A 549 7.46 25.91 24.55
C MET A 549 6.95 27.08 25.41
N ALA A 550 6.79 26.89 26.72
CA ALA A 550 6.34 27.94 27.61
C ALA A 550 7.37 29.05 27.82
N ILE A 551 8.66 28.70 27.96
CA ILE A 551 9.76 29.69 28.07
C ILE A 551 9.86 30.52 26.78
N GLU A 552 9.67 29.89 25.62
CA GLU A 552 9.68 30.55 24.30
C GLU A 552 8.43 31.43 24.09
N ALA A 553 7.26 31.00 24.58
CA ALA A 553 6.03 31.79 24.65
C ALA A 553 6.03 32.90 25.71
N GLY A 554 7.15 33.11 26.42
CA GLY A 554 7.31 34.17 27.42
C GLY A 554 6.59 33.92 28.76
N LYS A 555 5.95 32.76 28.94
CA LYS A 555 5.21 32.43 30.17
C LYS A 555 6.17 32.28 31.37
N PRO A 556 5.85 32.84 32.55
CA PRO A 556 6.50 32.49 33.81
C PRO A 556 6.62 30.98 33.99
N THR A 557 7.84 30.49 34.22
CA THR A 557 8.15 29.06 34.30
C THR A 557 9.01 28.79 35.52
N VAL A 558 8.49 28.02 36.48
CA VAL A 558 9.13 27.71 37.76
C VAL A 558 9.69 26.29 37.72
N LEU A 559 11.00 26.17 37.88
CA LEU A 559 11.73 24.90 37.90
C LEU A 559 12.46 24.72 39.24
N ILE A 560 12.29 23.55 39.86
CA ILE A 560 12.95 23.20 41.13
C ILE A 560 14.28 22.50 40.83
N GLU A 561 15.36 22.93 41.48
CA GLU A 561 16.67 22.30 41.37
C GLU A 561 16.68 20.88 41.95
N GLY A 562 17.41 19.96 41.31
CA GLY A 562 17.45 18.55 41.69
C GLY A 562 16.18 17.74 41.36
N TYR A 563 15.06 18.37 40.99
CA TYR A 563 13.82 17.67 40.64
C TYR A 563 13.91 17.07 39.23
N GLY A 564 14.68 15.98 39.09
CA GLY A 564 14.79 15.21 37.85
C GLY A 564 15.58 15.89 36.72
N PRO A 565 15.57 15.28 35.51
CA PRO A 565 16.47 15.68 34.41
C PRO A 565 16.04 16.96 33.69
N VAL A 566 14.79 17.40 33.82
CA VAL A 566 14.26 18.56 33.07
C VAL A 566 14.82 19.89 33.59
N PRO A 567 14.76 20.22 34.89
CA PRO A 567 15.45 21.39 35.44
C PRO A 567 16.95 21.37 35.16
N ALA A 568 17.62 20.23 35.34
CA ALA A 568 19.03 20.08 35.05
C ALA A 568 19.37 20.37 33.57
N CYS A 569 18.54 19.91 32.63
CA CYS A 569 18.72 20.17 31.20
C CYS A 569 18.50 21.64 30.85
N VAL A 570 17.42 22.26 31.34
CA VAL A 570 17.11 23.68 31.06
C VAL A 570 18.16 24.61 31.69
N PHE A 571 18.56 24.36 32.94
CA PHE A 571 19.61 25.14 33.60
C PHE A 571 21.00 24.92 33.01
N ALA A 572 21.29 23.78 32.38
CA ALA A 572 22.55 23.58 31.66
C ALA A 572 22.63 24.38 30.34
N LEU A 573 21.51 24.87 29.81
CA LEU A 573 21.46 25.62 28.56
C LEU A 573 21.52 27.13 28.82
N ARG A 574 22.70 27.74 28.62
CA ARG A 574 22.96 29.19 28.79
C ARG A 574 21.90 30.11 28.16
N ARG A 575 21.26 29.71 27.05
CA ARG A 575 20.19 30.47 26.38
C ARG A 575 18.91 30.66 27.23
N PHE A 576 18.68 29.78 28.20
CA PHE A 576 17.51 29.84 29.10
C PHE A 576 17.84 30.41 30.47
N GLN A 577 19.09 30.27 30.96
CA GLN A 577 19.55 30.88 32.22
C GLN A 577 19.31 32.41 32.30
N ARG A 578 19.27 33.11 31.15
CA ARG A 578 19.09 34.56 31.05
C ARG A 578 17.65 34.99 30.73
N LYS A 579 16.68 34.06 30.69
CA LYS A 579 15.28 34.37 30.40
C LYS A 579 14.60 34.94 31.66
N PRO A 580 14.06 36.17 31.65
CA PRO A 580 13.48 36.79 32.85
C PRO A 580 12.20 36.08 33.34
N ASN A 581 11.54 35.33 32.46
CA ASN A 581 10.39 34.49 32.77
C ASN A 581 10.77 33.10 33.34
N LEU A 582 12.05 32.74 33.43
CA LEU A 582 12.48 31.49 34.07
C LEU A 582 12.81 31.76 35.56
N ARG A 583 12.16 31.02 36.46
CA ARG A 583 12.45 31.02 37.90
C ARG A 583 13.13 29.70 38.29
N ARG A 584 14.24 29.81 39.02
CA ARG A 584 14.97 28.68 39.62
C ARG A 584 14.74 28.74 41.12
N CYS A 585 14.21 27.66 41.68
CA CYS A 585 13.99 27.50 43.11
C CYS A 585 14.82 26.31 43.62
N ALA A 586 15.37 26.40 44.83
CA ALA A 586 16.17 25.34 45.44
C ALA A 586 15.30 24.18 45.97
N ASN A 587 14.04 24.44 46.31
CA ASN A 587 13.12 23.45 46.87
C ASN A 587 11.64 23.70 46.50
N LEU A 588 10.76 22.79 46.91
CA LEU A 588 9.33 22.82 46.60
C LEU A 588 8.56 23.94 47.34
N PRO A 589 8.76 24.20 48.65
CA PRO A 589 8.20 25.38 49.32
C PRO A 589 8.54 26.70 48.64
N GLU A 590 9.80 26.89 48.23
CA GLU A 590 10.24 28.09 47.51
C GLU A 590 9.55 28.21 46.13
N ALA A 591 9.36 27.10 45.41
CA ALA A 591 8.65 27.12 44.13
C ALA A 591 7.15 27.43 44.29
N VAL A 592 6.50 26.90 45.32
CA VAL A 592 5.10 27.23 45.65
C VAL A 592 4.96 28.70 46.03
N ALA A 593 5.83 29.21 46.91
CA ALA A 593 5.87 30.63 47.27
C ALA A 593 6.17 31.53 46.04
N THR A 594 7.05 31.08 45.13
CA THR A 594 7.36 31.79 43.89
C THR A 594 6.18 31.85 42.93
N VAL A 595 5.35 30.80 42.85
CA VAL A 595 4.11 30.80 42.07
C VAL A 595 3.11 31.81 42.65
N LEU A 596 2.91 31.79 43.98
CA LEU A 596 1.98 32.68 44.68
C LEU A 596 2.44 34.16 44.68
N ALA A 597 3.74 34.42 44.55
CA ALA A 597 4.32 35.76 44.53
C ALA A 597 4.43 36.38 43.11
N LEU A 598 3.94 35.71 42.07
CA LEU A 598 3.82 36.34 40.74
C LEU A 598 2.69 37.38 40.77
N PRO A 599 2.89 38.55 40.14
CA PRO A 599 1.85 39.58 40.10
C PRO A 599 0.62 39.10 39.31
N GLU A 600 -0.57 39.53 39.74
CA GLU A 600 -1.83 39.32 39.02
C GLU A 600 -1.69 39.67 37.53
N ALA A 601 -2.25 38.84 36.66
CA ALA A 601 -2.22 39.08 35.23
C ALA A 601 -3.17 40.25 34.91
N ALA A 602 -2.61 41.31 34.32
CA ALA A 602 -3.34 42.51 33.89
C ALA A 602 -4.17 42.27 32.61
#